data_AF-A0A819ZAF3-F1
#
_entry.id   AF-A0A819ZAF3-F1
#
_cell.length_a   1.000
_cell.length_b   1.000
_cell.length_c   1.000
_cell.angle_alpha   90.00
_cell.angle_beta   90.00
_cell.angle_gamma   90.00
#
_symmetry.space_group_name_H-M   'P 1'
#
loop_
_entity.id
_entity.type
_entity.pdbx_description
1 polymer ?
#
loop_
_entity_poly.entity_id
_entity_poly.type
_entity_poly.pdbx_seq_one_letter_code
_entity_poly.pdbx_strand_id
1 'polypeptide(L)'
;MILTVKGKQLPSYSVRIDAFVMSHTTPSKRVFDSYSHLEKFVRNVIDPRIIPSVTLYFGQYWHDNIGHALFDGLYPAYVALIRFSPRHLHPFRILARIADCNTCWSEDIYSRFGGLGILKQSVLNKMSKGYWFMFEELVMGSGT
;
A
#
# COMPACT_ATOMS: atom_id res chain seq x y z
N MET A 1 3.27 9.84 7.32
CA MET A 1 3.30 11.27 7.67
C MET A 1 2.17 11.97 6.91
N ILE A 2 1.47 12.91 7.53
CA ILE A 2 0.45 13.75 6.90
C ILE A 2 1.04 15.14 6.65
N LEU A 3 0.93 15.62 5.42
CA LEU A 3 1.30 16.98 5.02
C LEU A 3 0.04 17.85 5.02
N THR A 4 0.05 19.00 5.69
CA THR A 4 -1.10 19.91 5.73
C THR A 4 -0.70 21.36 5.82
N VAL A 5 -1.65 22.28 5.67
CA VAL A 5 -1.45 23.73 5.74
C VAL A 5 -2.03 24.29 7.03
N LYS A 6 -1.41 25.35 7.57
CA LYS A 6 -1.88 26.05 8.77
C LYS A 6 -3.35 26.48 8.63
N GLY A 7 -4.11 26.38 9.71
CA GLY A 7 -5.54 26.71 9.72
C GLY A 7 -6.47 25.61 9.17
N LYS A 8 -5.94 24.53 8.59
CA LYS A 8 -6.74 23.35 8.25
C LYS A 8 -6.90 22.44 9.47
N GLN A 9 -8.14 22.25 9.93
CA GLN A 9 -8.48 21.21 10.88
C GLN A 9 -8.55 19.88 10.15
N LEU A 10 -7.78 18.91 10.65
CA LEU A 10 -7.95 17.51 10.29
C LEU A 10 -8.81 16.86 11.38
N PRO A 11 -9.69 15.90 11.03
CA PRO A 11 -10.38 15.12 12.04
C PRO A 11 -9.36 14.38 12.93
N SER A 12 -9.77 14.00 14.14
CA SER A 12 -8.95 13.06 14.93
C SER A 12 -8.76 11.79 14.12
N TYR A 13 -7.51 11.40 13.90
CA TYR A 13 -7.16 10.22 13.12
C TYR A 13 -6.36 9.25 13.97
N SER A 14 -6.83 8.01 13.99
CA SER A 14 -6.23 6.87 14.67
C SER A 14 -6.36 5.72 13.69
N VAL A 15 -5.29 5.45 12.94
CA VAL A 15 -5.38 4.49 11.83
C VAL A 15 -4.85 3.14 12.27
N ARG A 16 -5.63 2.11 11.95
CA ARG A 16 -5.16 0.74 11.98
C ARG A 16 -4.49 0.46 10.64
N ILE A 17 -3.21 0.13 10.70
CA ILE A 17 -2.38 -0.07 9.48
C ILE A 17 -2.37 -1.52 9.00
N ASP A 18 -2.95 -2.43 9.79
CA ASP A 18 -2.92 -3.87 9.55
C ASP A 18 -3.98 -4.60 10.40
N ALA A 19 -4.61 -5.63 9.83
CA ALA A 19 -5.68 -6.39 10.48
C ALA A 19 -5.23 -7.22 11.70
N PHE A 20 -3.93 -7.37 11.91
CA PHE A 20 -3.33 -8.10 13.04
C PHE A 20 -2.58 -7.17 14.00
N VAL A 21 -2.37 -5.91 13.63
CA VAL A 21 -1.86 -4.90 14.55
C VAL A 21 -3.03 -4.35 15.35
N MET A 22 -3.05 -4.63 16.66
CA MET A 22 -4.09 -4.16 17.59
C MET A 22 -3.84 -2.73 18.09
N SER A 23 -2.60 -2.24 17.98
CA SER A 23 -2.25 -0.88 18.33
C SER A 23 -2.66 0.10 17.23
N HIS A 24 -3.28 1.20 17.62
CA HIS A 24 -3.51 2.29 16.68
C HIS A 24 -2.23 3.09 16.46
N THR A 25 -2.05 3.57 15.24
CA THR A 25 -0.96 4.50 14.92
C THR A 25 -1.53 5.88 14.65
N THR A 26 -0.94 6.90 15.27
CA THR A 26 -1.20 8.30 14.92
C THR A 26 -0.10 8.79 13.96
N PRO A 27 -0.41 8.99 12.67
CA PRO A 27 0.54 9.54 11.71
C PRO A 27 1.18 10.84 12.18
N SER A 28 2.51 10.92 12.07
CA SER A 28 3.24 12.17 12.24
C SER A 28 2.72 13.24 11.28
N LYS A 29 2.67 14.49 11.74
CA LYS A 29 2.11 15.62 10.99
C LYS A 29 3.21 16.63 10.69
N ARG A 30 3.24 17.14 9.46
CA ARG A 30 4.04 18.31 9.07
C ARG A 30 3.10 19.40 8.56
N VAL A 31 3.21 20.58 9.17
CA VAL A 31 2.36 21.73 8.86
C VAL A 31 3.17 22.76 8.08
N PHE A 32 2.63 23.23 6.97
CA PHE A 32 3.20 24.27 6.12
C PHE A 32 2.41 25.57 6.30
N ASP A 33 3.06 26.71 6.13
CA ASP A 33 2.39 28.02 6.25
C ASP A 33 1.40 28.29 5.12
N SER A 34 1.66 27.75 3.92
CA SER A 34 0.85 27.96 2.73
C SER A 34 0.85 26.73 1.81
N TYR A 35 -0.13 26.66 0.90
CA TYR A 35 -0.16 25.65 -0.15
C TYR A 35 1.05 25.73 -1.08
N SER A 36 1.55 26.93 -1.36
CA SER A 36 2.75 27.12 -2.19
C SER A 36 3.99 26.50 -1.53
N HIS A 37 4.15 26.65 -0.21
CA HIS A 37 5.25 26.00 0.52
C HIS A 37 5.11 24.48 0.54
N LEU A 38 3.89 23.95 0.70
CA LEU A 38 3.63 22.51 0.62
C LEU A 38 3.94 21.98 -0.78
N GLU A 39 3.45 22.62 -1.83
CA GLU A 39 3.68 22.21 -3.21
C GLU A 39 5.17 22.22 -3.55
N LYS A 40 5.88 23.30 -3.21
CA LYS A 40 7.33 23.38 -3.40
C LYS A 40 8.07 22.26 -2.66
N PHE A 41 7.64 21.91 -1.46
CA PHE A 41 8.21 20.80 -0.71
C PHE A 41 7.95 19.44 -1.39
N VAL A 42 6.72 19.19 -1.83
CA VAL A 42 6.37 17.94 -2.53
C VAL A 42 7.14 17.81 -3.84
N ARG A 43 7.19 18.86 -4.65
CA ARG A 43 7.85 18.84 -5.96
C ARG A 43 9.37 18.82 -5.88
N ASN A 44 9.98 19.61 -4.98
CA ASN A 44 11.41 19.87 -5.04
C ASN A 44 12.22 19.17 -3.94
N VAL A 45 11.57 18.69 -2.88
CA VAL A 45 12.26 18.04 -1.75
C VAL A 45 11.89 16.57 -1.66
N ILE A 46 10.59 16.25 -1.75
CA ILE A 46 10.12 14.87 -1.76
C ILE A 46 10.45 14.22 -3.12
N ASP A 47 10.06 14.88 -4.22
CA ASP A 47 10.20 14.38 -5.60
C ASP A 47 9.85 12.88 -5.71
N PRO A 48 8.58 12.51 -5.48
CA PRO A 48 8.22 11.12 -5.24
C PRO A 48 8.32 10.30 -6.52
N ARG A 49 8.84 9.08 -6.39
CA ARG A 49 8.81 8.09 -7.46
C ARG A 49 7.39 7.59 -7.64
N ILE A 50 6.82 7.83 -8.82
CA ILE A 50 5.47 7.40 -9.15
C ILE A 50 5.47 5.89 -9.43
N ILE A 51 4.59 5.17 -8.76
CA ILE A 51 4.27 3.76 -9.02
C ILE A 51 3.01 3.77 -9.89
N PRO A 52 3.12 3.48 -11.19
CA PRO A 52 2.02 3.60 -12.12
C PRO A 52 1.05 2.43 -11.99
N SER A 53 -0.15 2.63 -12.54
CA SER A 53 -1.24 1.66 -12.59
C SER A 53 -1.82 1.31 -11.21
N VAL A 54 -2.89 0.51 -11.23
CA VAL A 54 -3.56 0.06 -10.01
C VAL A 54 -2.63 -0.83 -9.19
N THR A 55 -2.52 -0.53 -7.90
CA THR A 55 -1.86 -1.38 -6.91
C THR A 55 -2.88 -1.90 -5.90
N LEU A 56 -2.94 -3.21 -5.70
CA LEU A 56 -3.77 -3.88 -4.70
C LEU A 56 -2.91 -4.22 -3.48
N TYR A 57 -3.25 -3.64 -2.33
CA TYR A 57 -2.57 -3.91 -1.06
C TYR A 57 -3.31 -4.93 -0.20
N PHE A 58 -2.58 -5.88 0.39
CA PHE A 58 -3.06 -6.70 1.49
C PHE A 58 -1.89 -7.29 2.30
N GLY A 59 -2.17 -7.78 3.50
CA GLY A 59 -1.22 -8.53 4.31
C GLY A 59 -1.59 -10.00 4.39
N GLN A 60 -0.60 -10.89 4.52
CA GLN A 60 -0.83 -12.30 4.76
C GLN A 60 0.29 -12.91 5.61
N TYR A 61 -0.04 -13.38 6.81
CA TYR A 61 0.91 -14.00 7.73
C TYR A 61 1.28 -15.43 7.34
N TRP A 62 0.31 -16.22 6.87
CA TRP A 62 0.48 -17.64 6.52
C TRP A 62 0.62 -17.86 5.02
N HIS A 63 1.36 -16.99 4.36
CA HIS A 63 1.51 -17.04 2.90
C HIS A 63 2.36 -18.25 2.42
N ASP A 64 3.04 -18.94 3.34
CA ASP A 64 3.73 -20.21 3.12
C ASP A 64 2.77 -21.37 2.88
N ASN A 65 1.58 -21.32 3.48
CA ASN A 65 0.48 -22.20 3.15
C ASN A 65 -0.32 -21.62 1.97
N ILE A 66 -0.32 -22.33 0.85
CA ILE A 66 -0.99 -21.83 -0.36
C ILE A 66 -2.51 -21.66 -0.19
N GLY A 67 -3.15 -22.46 0.66
CA GLY A 67 -4.57 -22.30 0.96
C GLY A 67 -4.84 -20.95 1.61
N HIS A 68 -4.13 -20.61 2.68
CA HIS A 68 -4.25 -19.31 3.36
C HIS A 68 -3.86 -18.16 2.43
N ALA A 69 -2.76 -18.30 1.69
CA ALA A 69 -2.32 -17.30 0.72
C ALA A 69 -3.43 -16.92 -0.29
N LEU A 70 -4.20 -17.91 -0.76
CA LEU A 70 -5.24 -17.70 -1.74
C LEU A 70 -6.57 -17.25 -1.11
N PHE A 71 -7.05 -17.97 -0.10
CA PHE A 71 -8.42 -17.79 0.41
C PHE A 71 -8.54 -16.69 1.46
N ASP A 72 -7.50 -16.47 2.27
CA ASP A 72 -7.52 -15.45 3.32
C ASP A 72 -6.82 -14.16 2.84
N GLY A 73 -5.82 -14.29 1.96
CA GLY A 73 -5.10 -13.16 1.37
C GLY A 73 -5.72 -12.67 0.06
N LEU A 74 -5.44 -13.38 -1.03
CA LEU A 74 -5.67 -12.90 -2.39
C LEU A 74 -7.16 -12.74 -2.73
N TYR A 75 -7.99 -13.73 -2.42
CA TYR A 75 -9.40 -13.74 -2.76
C TYR A 75 -10.17 -12.52 -2.19
N PRO A 76 -10.16 -12.27 -0.87
CA PRO A 76 -10.84 -11.10 -0.31
C PRO A 76 -10.23 -9.77 -0.80
N ALA A 77 -8.91 -9.71 -1.03
CA ALA A 77 -8.29 -8.52 -1.63
C ALA A 77 -8.82 -8.28 -3.06
N TYR A 78 -8.93 -9.32 -3.87
CA TYR A 78 -9.47 -9.22 -5.23
C TYR A 78 -10.96 -8.85 -5.23
N VAL A 79 -11.76 -9.39 -4.31
CA VAL A 79 -13.17 -9.00 -4.14
C VAL A 79 -13.30 -7.50 -3.82
N ALA A 80 -12.39 -6.96 -3.01
CA ALA A 80 -12.34 -5.51 -2.77
C ALA A 80 -12.02 -4.73 -4.06
N LEU A 81 -11.11 -5.22 -4.89
CA LEU A 81 -10.78 -4.60 -6.18
C LEU A 81 -11.95 -4.62 -7.18
N ILE A 82 -12.74 -5.69 -7.23
CA ILE A 82 -13.91 -5.81 -8.12
C ILE A 82 -14.91 -4.66 -7.88
N ARG A 83 -15.07 -4.21 -6.62
CA ARG A 83 -15.96 -3.10 -6.26
C ARG A 83 -15.59 -1.77 -6.94
N PHE A 84 -14.38 -1.65 -7.48
CA PHE A 84 -13.89 -0.47 -8.17
C PHE A 84 -13.79 -0.66 -9.69
N SER A 85 -14.77 -1.35 -10.29
CA SER A 85 -14.89 -1.54 -11.75
C SER A 85 -14.62 -0.26 -12.55
N PRO A 86 -13.90 -0.32 -13.69
CA PRO A 86 -13.42 -1.52 -14.39
C PRO A 86 -12.01 -2.00 -13.96
N ARG A 87 -11.45 -1.50 -12.85
CA ARG A 87 -10.03 -1.70 -12.49
C ARG A 87 -9.54 -3.14 -12.46
N HIS A 88 -10.39 -4.07 -12.03
CA HIS A 88 -10.06 -5.51 -11.96
C HIS A 88 -9.92 -6.18 -13.34
N LEU A 89 -10.34 -5.52 -14.43
CA LEU A 89 -10.25 -6.04 -15.80
C LEU A 89 -8.90 -5.74 -16.47
N HIS A 90 -8.03 -4.95 -15.83
CA HIS A 90 -6.71 -4.60 -16.32
C HIS A 90 -5.62 -5.19 -15.43
N PRO A 91 -4.39 -5.43 -15.94
CA PRO A 91 -3.27 -5.81 -15.11
C PRO A 91 -3.05 -4.82 -13.97
N PHE A 92 -2.78 -5.33 -12.77
CA PHE A 92 -2.52 -4.56 -11.56
C PHE A 92 -1.32 -5.13 -10.82
N ARG A 93 -0.74 -4.31 -9.95
CA ARG A 93 0.39 -4.71 -9.11
C ARG A 93 -0.12 -5.16 -7.75
N ILE A 94 0.49 -6.18 -7.17
CA ILE A 94 0.21 -6.54 -5.77
C ILE A 94 1.26 -5.91 -4.88
N LEU A 95 0.84 -5.16 -3.85
CA LEU A 95 1.68 -4.74 -2.74
C LEU A 95 1.38 -5.63 -1.54
N ALA A 96 2.22 -6.64 -1.33
CA ALA A 96 1.99 -7.64 -0.29
C ALA A 96 2.80 -7.33 0.97
N ARG A 97 2.14 -7.32 2.12
CA ARG A 97 2.81 -7.45 3.42
C ARG A 97 2.91 -8.93 3.77
N ILE A 98 4.02 -9.54 3.36
CA ILE A 98 4.36 -10.95 3.58
C ILE A 98 5.78 -11.06 4.13
N ALA A 99 6.09 -12.20 4.77
CA ALA A 99 7.44 -12.49 5.22
C ALA A 99 8.35 -12.84 4.03
N ASP A 100 9.67 -12.77 4.23
CA ASP A 100 10.61 -13.28 3.24
C ASP A 100 10.58 -14.82 3.27
N CYS A 101 10.27 -15.44 2.14
CA CYS A 101 10.24 -16.89 2.02
C CYS A 101 10.75 -17.35 0.66
N ASN A 102 11.83 -18.11 0.65
CA ASN A 102 12.50 -18.53 -0.59
C ASN A 102 11.81 -19.71 -1.29
N THR A 103 10.91 -20.42 -0.60
CA THR A 103 10.24 -21.63 -1.10
C THR A 103 8.74 -21.46 -1.29
N CYS A 104 8.20 -20.28 -0.97
CA CYS A 104 6.76 -20.03 -0.99
C CYS A 104 6.26 -19.75 -2.40
N TRP A 105 5.21 -20.47 -2.81
CA TRP A 105 4.61 -20.30 -4.13
C TRP A 105 3.74 -19.05 -4.23
N SER A 106 3.35 -18.47 -3.09
CA SER A 106 2.49 -17.29 -3.03
C SER A 106 3.04 -16.12 -3.83
N GLU A 107 4.36 -15.86 -3.78
CA GLU A 107 4.96 -14.72 -4.49
C GLU A 107 4.82 -14.88 -6.02
N ASP A 108 5.07 -16.08 -6.55
CA ASP A 108 4.92 -16.38 -7.98
C ASP A 108 3.44 -16.28 -8.40
N ILE A 109 2.52 -16.85 -7.61
CA ILE A 109 1.10 -16.82 -7.92
C ILE A 109 0.54 -15.39 -7.88
N TYR A 110 0.89 -14.61 -6.85
CA TYR A 110 0.49 -13.20 -6.76
C TYR A 110 1.03 -12.40 -7.95
N SER A 111 2.31 -12.58 -8.28
CA SER A 111 2.95 -11.91 -9.42
C SER A 111 2.20 -12.19 -10.73
N ARG A 112 1.86 -13.46 -11.00
CA ARG A 112 1.12 -13.87 -12.20
C ARG A 112 -0.33 -13.38 -12.19
N PHE A 113 -1.01 -13.46 -11.05
CA PHE A 113 -2.42 -13.08 -10.93
C PHE A 113 -2.64 -11.58 -11.17
N GLY A 114 -1.77 -10.73 -10.62
CA GLY A 114 -1.83 -9.29 -10.88
C GLY A 114 -1.38 -8.91 -12.30
N GLY A 115 -0.40 -9.63 -12.84
CA GLY A 115 0.14 -9.37 -14.18
C GLY A 115 1.16 -8.23 -14.26
N LEU A 116 1.22 -7.34 -13.26
CA LEU A 116 2.29 -6.33 -13.12
C LEU A 116 3.32 -6.66 -12.03
N GLY A 117 3.27 -7.89 -11.53
CA GLY A 117 4.17 -8.40 -10.50
C GLY A 117 3.78 -8.03 -9.07
N ILE A 118 4.69 -8.35 -8.16
CA ILE A 118 4.55 -8.15 -6.71
C ILE A 118 5.61 -7.18 -6.19
N LEU A 119 5.20 -6.29 -5.29
CA LEU A 119 6.07 -5.51 -4.41
C LEU A 119 5.89 -6.01 -3.00
N LYS A 120 6.99 -6.35 -2.34
CA LYS A 120 6.97 -6.61 -0.90
C LYS A 120 6.99 -5.30 -0.13
N GLN A 121 6.05 -5.13 0.79
CA GLN A 121 5.98 -3.95 1.65
C GLN A 121 7.27 -3.75 2.45
N SER A 122 7.92 -4.84 2.87
CA SER A 122 9.22 -4.81 3.55
C SER A 122 10.32 -4.14 2.71
N VAL A 123 10.36 -4.42 1.41
CA VAL A 123 11.29 -3.80 0.46
C VAL A 123 10.97 -2.33 0.27
N LEU A 124 9.69 -2.00 0.07
CA LEU A 124 9.25 -0.60 -0.08
C LEU A 124 9.58 0.23 1.17
N ASN A 125 9.34 -0.32 2.36
CA ASN A 125 9.71 0.31 3.64
C ASN A 125 11.21 0.55 3.77
N LYS A 126 12.05 -0.41 3.35
CA LYS A 126 13.52 -0.24 3.35
C LYS A 126 13.94 0.89 2.40
N MET A 127 13.38 0.92 1.18
CA MET A 127 13.65 1.98 0.19
C MET A 127 13.12 3.35 0.64
N SER A 128 12.05 3.37 1.43
CA SER A 128 11.40 4.59 1.91
C SER A 128 12.24 5.38 2.94
N LYS A 129 13.40 4.84 3.34
CA LYS A 129 14.40 5.59 4.12
C LYS A 129 15.11 6.68 3.30
N GLY A 130 15.17 6.53 1.97
CA GLY A 130 15.85 7.46 1.07
C GLY A 130 14.97 8.02 -0.05
N TYR A 131 13.82 7.40 -0.31
CA TYR A 131 12.92 7.80 -1.39
C TYR A 131 11.48 7.92 -0.91
N TRP A 132 10.71 8.77 -1.57
CA TRP A 132 9.26 8.81 -1.42
C TRP A 132 8.62 8.10 -2.61
N PHE A 133 7.53 7.39 -2.35
CA PHE A 133 6.76 6.70 -3.38
C PHE A 133 5.34 7.26 -3.38
N MET A 134 4.81 7.46 -4.59
CA MET A 134 3.42 7.85 -4.80
C MET A 134 2.77 6.83 -5.71
N PHE A 135 1.72 6.16 -5.24
CA PHE A 135 0.91 5.30 -6.08
C PHE A 135 -0.01 6.16 -6.92
N GLU A 136 -0.09 5.87 -8.22
CA GLU A 136 -1.12 6.46 -9.09
C GLU A 136 -2.51 6.05 -8.58
N GLU A 137 -2.69 4.75 -8.31
CA GLU A 137 -3.87 4.22 -7.65
C GLU A 137 -3.50 3.11 -6.66
N LEU A 138 -4.08 3.16 -5.45
CA LEU A 138 -3.91 2.15 -4.41
C LEU A 138 -5.28 1.71 -3.89
N VAL A 139 -5.60 0.43 -4.04
CA VAL A 139 -6.77 -0.20 -3.44
C VAL A 139 -6.34 -0.99 -2.22
N MET A 140 -6.92 -0.65 -1.07
CA MET A 140 -6.74 -1.40 0.17
C MET A 140 -7.66 -2.62 0.15
N GLY A 141 -7.08 -3.80 -0.03
CA GLY A 141 -7.78 -5.08 0.06
C GLY A 141 -8.05 -5.46 1.51
N SER A 142 -9.02 -6.37 1.70
CA SER A 142 -9.38 -6.90 3.02
C SER A 142 -8.71 -8.26 3.32
N GLY A 143 -7.67 -8.63 2.57
CA GLY A 143 -6.92 -9.87 2.81
C GLY A 143 -6.04 -9.80 4.06
N THR A 144 -5.99 -10.90 4.79
CA THR A 144 -5.37 -11.03 6.12
C THR A 144 -4.64 -12.35 6.27
#